data_AF-A0A0L8GA51-F1
#
_entry.id   AF-A0A0L8GA51-F1
#
_cell.length_a   1.000
_cell.length_b   1.000
_cell.length_c   1.000
_cell.angle_alpha   90.00
_cell.angle_beta   90.00
_cell.angle_gamma   90.00
#
_symmetry.space_group_name_H-M   'P 1'
#
loop_
_entity.id
_entity.type
_entity.pdbx_description
1 polymer ?
#
loop_
_entity_poly.entity_id
_entity_poly.type
_entity_poly.pdbx_seq_one_letter_code
_entity_poly.pdbx_strand_id
1 'polypeptide(L)' 'MPRLAGTEPTVVATPPHTPSQKKLIVLVDMDMVLCDFESYFLEKYREKYPTEPYVPLEERCQFYIREQYATIRQDLSVRI' A
#
# COMPACT_ATOMS: atom_id res chain seq x y z
N MET A 1 -4.43 -75.32 -25.55
CA MET A 1 -4.05 -74.18 -24.69
C MET A 1 -5.04 -73.05 -24.95
N PRO A 2 -5.93 -72.66 -24.01
CA PRO A 2 -6.83 -71.54 -24.23
C PRO A 2 -6.09 -70.21 -24.01
N ARG A 3 -6.34 -69.23 -24.88
CA ARG A 3 -5.82 -67.86 -24.77
C ARG A 3 -6.51 -67.15 -23.60
N LEU A 4 -5.75 -66.64 -22.64
CA LEU A 4 -6.25 -65.74 -21.60
C LEU A 4 -6.70 -64.42 -22.25
N ALA A 5 -7.94 -64.02 -22.01
CA ALA A 5 -8.49 -62.73 -22.45
C ALA A 5 -7.72 -61.60 -21.75
N GLY A 6 -7.17 -60.67 -22.54
CA GLY A 6 -6.53 -59.47 -22.02
C GLY A 6 -7.56 -58.55 -21.37
N THR A 7 -7.31 -58.18 -20.13
CA THR A 7 -8.03 -57.10 -19.44
C THR A 7 -7.58 -55.77 -20.03
N GLU A 8 -8.49 -55.06 -20.70
CA GLU A 8 -8.29 -53.69 -21.18
C GLU A 8 -7.97 -52.76 -19.99
N PRO A 9 -6.96 -51.88 -20.08
CA PRO A 9 -6.69 -50.93 -19.01
C PRO A 9 -7.85 -49.93 -18.91
N THR A 10 -8.49 -49.90 -17.73
CA THR A 10 -9.49 -48.86 -17.43
C THR A 10 -8.79 -47.50 -17.40
N VAL A 11 -9.04 -46.67 -18.41
CA VAL A 11 -8.64 -45.26 -18.41
C VAL A 11 -9.53 -44.54 -17.39
N VAL A 12 -9.01 -44.32 -16.19
CA VAL A 12 -9.64 -43.43 -15.21
C VAL A 12 -9.55 -42.02 -15.77
N ALA A 13 -10.69 -41.48 -16.24
CA ALA A 13 -10.78 -40.10 -16.66
C ALA A 13 -10.43 -39.19 -15.47
N THR A 14 -9.30 -38.52 -15.52
CA THR A 14 -8.98 -37.43 -14.59
C THR A 14 -10.03 -36.34 -14.75
N PRO A 15 -10.66 -35.87 -13.65
CA PRO A 15 -11.62 -34.77 -13.73
C PRO A 15 -10.93 -33.54 -14.31
N PRO A 16 -11.65 -32.71 -15.11
CA PRO A 16 -11.09 -31.51 -15.69
C PRO A 16 -10.55 -30.60 -14.58
N HIS A 17 -9.30 -30.15 -14.73
CA HIS A 17 -8.73 -29.15 -13.83
C HIS A 17 -9.49 -27.84 -14.03
N THR A 18 -10.40 -27.52 -13.10
CA THR A 18 -11.09 -26.23 -13.09
C THR A 18 -10.04 -25.14 -12.86
N PRO A 19 -9.88 -24.16 -13.77
CA PRO A 19 -8.92 -23.09 -13.55
C PRO A 19 -9.29 -22.36 -12.26
N SER A 20 -8.35 -22.33 -11.31
CA SER A 20 -8.47 -21.52 -10.09
C SER A 20 -8.75 -20.08 -10.50
N GLN A 21 -9.91 -19.53 -10.11
CA GLN A 21 -10.20 -18.11 -10.30
C GLN A 21 -9.13 -17.30 -9.58
N LYS A 22 -8.28 -16.61 -10.35
CA LYS A 22 -7.25 -15.71 -9.81
C LYS A 22 -7.95 -14.62 -9.00
N LYS A 23 -7.66 -14.57 -7.70
CA LYS A 23 -8.15 -13.50 -6.82
C LYS A 23 -7.39 -12.22 -7.11
N LEU A 24 -8.11 -11.11 -7.25
CA LEU A 24 -7.50 -9.79 -7.30
C LEU A 24 -6.95 -9.46 -5.90
N ILE A 25 -5.70 -9.02 -5.83
CA ILE A 25 -5.08 -8.50 -4.61
C ILE A 25 -4.95 -6.99 -4.77
N VAL A 26 -5.51 -6.24 -3.83
CA VAL A 26 -5.39 -4.78 -3.77
C VAL A 26 -4.53 -4.44 -2.56
N LEU A 27 -3.45 -3.71 -2.81
CA LEU A 27 -2.63 -3.14 -1.75
C LEU A 27 -3.16 -1.74 -1.46
N VAL A 28 -3.47 -1.49 -0.19
CA VAL A 28 -3.98 -0.21 0.28
C VAL A 28 -2.88 0.39 1.15
N ASP A 29 -2.44 1.58 0.79
CA ASP A 29 -1.45 2.34 1.56
C ASP A 29 -2.08 2.89 2.86
N MET A 30 -1.27 3.43 3.76
CA MET A 30 -1.71 3.92 5.06
C MET A 30 -1.77 5.44 5.10
N ASP A 31 -0.63 6.10 5.03
CA ASP A 31 -0.56 7.56 5.12
C ASP A 31 -1.16 8.19 3.87
N MET A 32 -2.03 9.19 4.04
CA MET A 32 -2.79 9.82 2.95
C MET A 32 -3.79 8.93 2.21
N VAL A 33 -3.94 7.66 2.61
CA VAL A 33 -4.95 6.74 2.04
C VAL A 33 -5.95 6.28 3.09
N LEU A 34 -5.48 5.73 4.21
CA LEU A 34 -6.32 5.36 5.36
C LEU A 34 -6.25 6.39 6.49
N CYS A 35 -5.10 7.05 6.64
CA CYS A 35 -4.81 7.98 7.71
C CYS A 35 -4.62 9.40 7.18
N ASP A 36 -5.33 10.37 7.77
CA ASP A 36 -5.09 11.79 7.52
C ASP A 36 -3.83 12.26 8.28
N PHE A 37 -2.69 11.85 7.74
CA PHE A 37 -1.37 12.20 8.26
C PHE A 37 -1.09 13.71 8.19
N GLU A 38 -1.55 14.41 7.15
CA GLU A 38 -1.23 15.80 6.85
C GLU A 38 -1.90 16.76 7.82
N SER A 39 -3.22 16.63 8.02
CA SER A 39 -3.95 17.45 8.98
C SER A 39 -3.47 17.18 10.40
N TYR A 40 -3.27 15.91 10.75
CA TYR A 40 -2.80 15.52 12.07
C TYR A 40 -1.38 16.04 12.35
N PHE A 41 -0.47 15.92 11.38
CA PHE A 41 0.85 16.52 11.49
C PHE A 41 0.76 18.03 11.71
N LEU A 42 -0.05 18.75 10.93
CA LEU A 42 -0.14 20.20 11.04
C LEU A 42 -0.69 20.65 12.39
N GLU A 43 -1.69 19.94 12.92
CA GLU A 43 -2.21 20.15 14.28
C GLU A 43 -1.07 20.00 15.31
N LYS A 44 -0.38 18.86 15.32
CA LYS A 44 0.70 18.59 16.29
C LYS A 44 1.91 19.50 16.13
N TYR A 45 2.24 19.88 14.90
CA TYR A 45 3.28 20.86 14.64
C TYR A 45 2.94 22.21 15.27
N ARG A 46 1.71 22.71 15.07
CA ARG A 46 1.27 24.00 15.61
C ARG A 46 1.13 23.99 17.14
N GLU A 47 0.77 22.86 17.73
CA GLU A 47 0.80 22.68 19.19
C GLU A 47 2.22 22.73 19.75
N LYS A 48 3.16 22.01 19.11
CA LYS A 48 4.55 21.89 19.57
C LYS A 48 5.37 23.16 19.32
N TYR A 49 5.09 23.85 18.22
CA TYR A 49 5.85 25.00 17.74
C TYR A 49 4.92 26.20 17.45
N PRO A 50 4.27 26.78 18.48
CA PRO A 50 3.20 27.75 18.31
C PRO A 50 3.64 29.08 17.67
N THR A 51 4.94 29.38 17.70
CA THR A 51 5.52 30.61 17.13
C THR A 51 6.25 30.37 15.80
N GLU A 52 6.39 29.12 15.37
CA GLU A 52 7.11 28.80 14.15
C GLU A 52 6.20 28.91 12.92
N PRO A 53 6.75 29.29 11.76
CA PRO A 53 5.95 29.33 10.53
C PRO A 53 5.52 27.91 10.13
N TYR A 54 4.41 27.81 9.41
CA TYR A 54 3.86 26.55 8.93
C TYR A 54 3.35 26.70 7.49
N VAL A 55 3.19 25.55 6.82
CA VAL A 55 2.58 25.46 5.49
C VAL A 55 1.09 25.08 5.66
N PRO A 56 0.13 25.91 5.21
CA PRO A 56 -1.29 25.53 5.14
C PRO A 56 -1.49 24.27 4.29
N LEU A 57 -2.54 23.48 4.57
CA LEU A 57 -2.77 22.22 3.85
C LEU A 57 -2.98 22.44 2.35
N GLU A 58 -3.60 23.55 1.98
CA GLU A 58 -3.89 23.94 0.61
C GLU A 58 -2.64 24.26 -0.21
N GLU A 59 -1.53 24.55 0.47
CA GLU A 59 -0.24 24.91 -0.14
C GLU A 59 0.76 23.73 -0.13
N ARG A 60 0.39 22.58 0.46
CA ARG A 60 1.22 21.36 0.47
C ARG A 60 1.38 20.81 -0.95
N CYS A 61 2.61 20.67 -1.41
CA CYS A 61 2.88 20.15 -2.75
C CYS A 61 4.03 19.14 -2.85
N GLN A 62 4.73 18.84 -1.75
CA GLN A 62 5.85 17.91 -1.70
C GLN A 62 5.47 16.66 -0.91
N PHE A 63 5.99 15.51 -1.36
CA PHE A 63 5.82 14.25 -0.67
C PHE A 63 6.50 14.25 0.72
N TYR A 64 7.65 14.91 0.84
CA TYR A 64 8.38 15.03 2.10
C TYR A 64 8.16 16.39 2.75
N ILE A 65 7.42 16.42 3.85
CA ILE A 65 7.15 17.62 4.64
C ILE A 65 8.43 18.39 4.98
N ARG A 66 9.49 17.70 5.40
CA ARG A 66 10.80 18.30 5.74
C ARG A 66 11.40 19.12 4.60
N GLU A 67 11.18 18.72 3.35
CA GLU A 67 11.75 19.40 2.19
C GLU A 67 10.99 20.70 1.93
N GLN A 68 9.67 20.69 2.06
CA GLN A 68 8.86 21.91 1.94
C GLN A 68 9.16 22.88 3.07
N TYR A 69 9.26 22.42 4.32
CA TYR A 69 9.59 23.28 5.46
C TYR A 69 11.01 23.86 5.38
N ALA A 70 11.96 23.15 4.75
CA ALA A 70 13.30 23.67 4.47
C ALA A 70 13.26 24.94 3.59
N THR A 71 12.26 25.07 2.70
CA THR A 71 12.11 26.25 1.82
C THR A 71 11.66 27.51 2.55
N ILE A 72 10.95 27.35 3.67
CA ILE A 72 10.57 28.47 4.54
C ILE A 72 11.75 28.86 5.43
N ARG A 73 12.35 27.87 6.09
CA ARG A 73 13.50 28.07 6.97
C ARG A 73 14.28 26.77 7.13
N GLN A 74 15.58 26.82 6.86
CA GLN A 74 16.41 25.62 6.73
C GLN A 74 16.48 24.77 8.02
N ASP A 75 16.45 25.40 9.20
CA ASP A 75 16.48 24.73 10.50
C ASP A 75 15.18 23.98 10.85
N LEU A 76 14.06 24.27 10.18
CA LEU A 76 12.81 23.54 10.44
C LEU A 76 12.89 22.10 9.96
N SER A 77 13.64 21.84 8.87
CA SER A 77 13.81 20.50 8.29
C SER A 77 14.47 19.48 9.22
N VAL A 78 15.23 19.94 10.22
CA VAL A 78 15.90 19.08 11.21
C VAL A 78 15.10 18.93 12.51
N ARG A 79 14.03 19.71 12.68
CA ARG A 79 13.19 19.75 13.89
C ARG A 79 11.87 18.99 13.74
N ILE A 80 11.48 18.67 12.51
CA ILE A 80 10.24 17.99 12.15
C ILE A 80 10.50 16.60 11.58
#